data_AF-A0A822D326-F1
#
_entry.id   AF-A0A822D326-F1
#
_cell.length_a   1.000
_cell.length_b   1.000
_cell.length_c   1.000
_cell.angle_alpha   90.00
_cell.angle_beta   90.00
_cell.angle_gamma   90.00
#
_symmetry.space_group_name_H-M   'P 1'
#
loop_
_entity.id
_entity.type
_entity.pdbx_description
1 polymer ?
#
loop_
_entity_poly.entity_id
_entity_poly.type
_entity_poly.pdbx_seq_one_letter_code
_entity_poly.pdbx_strand_id
1 'polypeptide(L)'
;QAISESFHDKIKVNGEDKIFRFMDMCVGDAYLIFKNEFPTISISHSKFFALRPKWVKINCPNQGCLCIYHENFHLLLEAWNNRNKTSWNLQQIIDSILCTSPMEACHTRECDDCGDRLPSCIIQPTCKGDIDDEDNEIRWFNWVRVSGKVSLQEISGNIATLLGKIDEQWPVILHHHYVKEQQKQYINEIKKKSNDKDYVVITCDFAENYTLVAQREVQSAHWNQQQVAIFTIHANRNDIRKAWDLTVQNFHHELQIPESSKNLGCELESRLNDISFAFNNLQPRTIIHGDYKIANIFIDRNSTESQIYAIDWQWCGIGHVAMDVASFIATSVHENTIEDSLELVRFYHKVLIDNGVAYPWEQFWQAYQICWIEFFIYAVVGLWSVMQANDIESYKKEEKDGLHVRSYAHMKNLLTRTETFMKDLEISTVFQTADRQ
;
A
#
# COMPACT_ATOMS: atom_id res chain seq x y z
N GLN A 1 18.68 12.22 -4.70
CA GLN A 1 19.17 12.36 -3.31
C GLN A 1 18.18 11.59 -2.43
N ALA A 2 18.68 10.84 -1.43
CA ALA A 2 18.04 9.76 -0.66
C ALA A 2 17.96 8.41 -1.40
N ILE A 3 18.57 7.38 -0.78
CA ILE A 3 18.87 6.04 -1.30
C ILE A 3 18.10 5.06 -0.42
N SER A 4 17.16 4.30 -0.98
CA SER A 4 16.71 3.03 -0.40
C SER A 4 17.31 1.91 -1.26
N GLU A 5 18.32 1.22 -0.76
CA GLU A 5 18.90 0.06 -1.43
C GLU A 5 18.00 -1.17 -1.21
N SER A 6 16.97 -1.32 -2.05
CA SER A 6 16.32 -2.62 -2.23
C SER A 6 17.11 -3.40 -3.30
N PHE A 7 17.55 -4.61 -2.95
CA PHE A 7 18.43 -5.46 -3.78
C PHE A 7 17.75 -6.07 -5.03
N HIS A 8 16.52 -5.66 -5.38
CA HIS A 8 15.74 -6.25 -6.48
C HIS A 8 15.63 -5.40 -7.74
N ASP A 9 16.30 -4.25 -7.76
CA ASP A 9 16.15 -3.26 -8.84
C ASP A 9 17.43 -3.14 -9.69
N LYS A 10 17.97 -4.25 -10.23
CA LYS A 10 19.14 -4.23 -11.13
C LYS A 10 18.86 -4.88 -12.48
N ILE A 11 19.31 -4.25 -13.58
CA ILE A 11 19.34 -4.85 -14.92
C ILE A 11 20.77 -4.93 -15.46
N LYS A 12 21.08 -6.01 -16.17
CA LYS A 12 22.34 -6.12 -16.91
C LYS A 12 22.25 -5.35 -18.22
N VAL A 13 23.09 -4.33 -18.37
CA VAL A 13 23.23 -3.60 -19.63
C VAL A 13 24.70 -3.63 -20.02
N ASN A 14 24.99 -4.26 -21.17
CA ASN A 14 26.33 -4.48 -21.69
C ASN A 14 27.27 -5.22 -20.70
N GLY A 15 26.72 -6.15 -19.90
CA GLY A 15 27.49 -6.94 -18.95
C GLY A 15 27.70 -6.29 -17.57
N GLU A 16 27.30 -5.03 -17.39
CA GLU A 16 27.34 -4.34 -16.10
C GLU A 16 25.96 -4.31 -15.43
N ASP A 17 25.95 -4.51 -14.11
CA ASP A 17 24.75 -4.33 -13.31
C ASP A 17 24.46 -2.83 -13.14
N LYS A 18 23.32 -2.38 -13.67
CA LYS A 18 22.82 -1.02 -13.49
C LYS A 18 21.58 -1.04 -12.59
N ILE A 19 21.55 -0.14 -11.62
CA ILE A 19 20.39 0.06 -10.73
C ILE A 19 19.27 0.75 -11.53
N PHE A 20 18.04 0.27 -11.38
CA PHE A 20 16.85 0.93 -11.91
C PHE A 20 16.72 2.33 -11.32
N ARG A 21 16.41 3.29 -12.18
CA ARG A 21 16.13 4.66 -11.78
C ARG A 21 14.85 5.12 -12.42
N PHE A 22 14.09 5.91 -11.69
CA PHE A 22 12.91 6.59 -12.20
C PHE A 22 13.26 8.05 -12.44
N MET A 23 12.72 8.63 -13.52
CA MET A 23 12.81 10.08 -13.72
C MET A 23 11.79 10.77 -12.81
N ASP A 24 12.24 11.80 -12.07
CA ASP A 24 11.38 12.64 -11.22
C ASP A 24 10.64 13.74 -12.00
N MET A 25 10.92 13.86 -13.30
CA MET A 25 10.34 14.86 -14.20
C MET A 25 10.00 14.23 -15.54
N CYS A 26 9.08 14.85 -16.30
CA CYS A 26 8.76 14.34 -17.62
C CYS A 26 9.96 14.51 -18.58
N VAL A 27 10.02 13.67 -19.61
CA VAL A 27 11.12 13.71 -20.58
C VAL A 27 11.10 15.01 -21.40
N GLY A 28 9.94 15.66 -21.51
CA GLY A 28 9.78 16.98 -22.13
C GLY A 28 10.48 18.09 -21.32
N ASP A 29 10.26 18.14 -20.01
CA ASP A 29 10.93 19.11 -19.12
C ASP A 29 12.44 18.90 -19.13
N ALA A 30 12.89 17.64 -19.08
CA ALA A 30 14.31 17.30 -19.20
C ALA A 30 14.91 17.76 -20.54
N TYR A 31 14.14 17.73 -21.63
CA TYR A 31 14.58 18.25 -22.93
C TYR A 31 14.72 19.78 -22.93
N LEU A 32 13.79 20.50 -22.28
CA LEU A 32 13.87 21.95 -22.14
C LEU A 32 15.09 22.37 -21.32
N ILE A 33 15.35 21.69 -20.18
CA ILE A 33 16.56 21.91 -19.37
C ILE A 33 17.81 21.64 -20.21
N PHE A 34 17.85 20.52 -20.95
CA PHE A 34 18.98 20.19 -21.81
C PHE A 34 19.24 21.28 -22.87
N LYS A 35 18.20 21.83 -23.49
CA LYS A 35 18.34 22.91 -24.48
C LYS A 35 18.83 24.22 -23.88
N ASN A 36 18.45 24.50 -22.63
CA ASN A 36 18.94 25.68 -21.90
C ASN A 36 20.41 25.51 -21.48
N GLU A 37 20.81 24.34 -21.01
CA GLU A 37 22.19 24.06 -20.59
C GLU A 37 23.16 23.87 -21.77
N PHE A 38 22.68 23.31 -22.88
CA PHE A 38 23.49 22.98 -24.06
C PHE A 38 22.90 23.57 -25.36
N PRO A 39 22.86 24.92 -25.49
CA PRO A 39 22.18 25.58 -26.60
C PRO A 39 22.81 25.29 -27.97
N THR A 40 24.09 24.94 -28.01
CA THR A 40 24.83 24.63 -29.24
C THR A 40 24.60 23.20 -29.74
N ILE A 41 24.03 22.30 -28.91
CA ILE A 41 23.79 20.91 -29.31
C ILE A 41 22.45 20.79 -30.05
N SER A 42 22.53 20.51 -31.35
CA SER A 42 21.37 20.23 -32.18
C SER A 42 20.90 18.78 -32.02
N ILE A 43 19.85 18.59 -31.24
CA ILE A 43 19.15 17.32 -31.08
C ILE A 43 17.64 17.55 -31.12
N SER A 44 16.91 16.70 -31.84
CA SER A 44 15.45 16.72 -31.90
C SER A 44 14.83 16.10 -30.64
N HIS A 45 13.62 16.52 -30.30
CA HIS A 45 12.85 15.99 -29.17
C HIS A 45 12.77 14.45 -29.22
N SER A 46 12.38 13.87 -30.36
CA SER A 46 12.29 12.41 -30.55
C SER A 46 13.63 11.69 -30.39
N LYS A 47 14.74 12.28 -30.84
CA LYS A 47 16.07 11.67 -30.67
C LYS A 47 16.52 11.73 -29.21
N PHE A 48 16.25 12.83 -28.52
CA PHE A 48 16.53 12.97 -27.08
C PHE A 48 15.78 11.91 -26.27
N PHE A 49 14.50 11.70 -26.57
CA PHE A 49 13.69 10.64 -25.94
C PHE A 49 14.27 9.24 -26.17
N ALA A 50 14.71 8.95 -27.39
CA ALA A 50 15.28 7.66 -27.75
C ALA A 50 16.66 7.40 -27.11
N LEU A 51 17.40 8.45 -26.75
CA LEU A 51 18.71 8.35 -26.08
C LEU A 51 18.60 8.12 -24.57
N ARG A 52 17.38 8.06 -24.01
CA ARG A 52 17.19 7.75 -22.58
C ARG A 52 17.82 6.38 -22.25
N PRO A 53 18.65 6.29 -21.20
CA PRO A 53 19.23 5.02 -20.79
C PRO A 53 18.16 3.98 -20.45
N LYS A 54 18.37 2.72 -20.85
CA LYS A 54 17.37 1.64 -20.68
C LYS A 54 17.02 1.31 -19.22
N TRP A 55 17.95 1.58 -18.29
CA TRP A 55 17.75 1.40 -16.85
C TRP A 55 17.08 2.61 -16.18
N VAL A 56 16.81 3.68 -16.95
CA VAL A 56 16.05 4.84 -16.51
C VAL A 56 14.64 4.71 -17.07
N LYS A 57 13.71 4.26 -16.22
CA LYS A 57 12.29 4.18 -16.58
C LYS A 57 11.65 5.54 -16.38
N ILE A 58 10.70 5.84 -17.26
CA ILE A 58 9.71 6.86 -16.97
C ILE A 58 8.84 6.20 -15.90
N ASN A 59 9.01 6.60 -14.64
CA ASN A 59 7.80 6.72 -13.85
C ASN A 59 7.12 7.85 -14.60
N CYS A 60 6.01 7.60 -15.30
CA CYS A 60 5.15 8.75 -15.56
C CYS A 60 4.98 9.30 -14.15
N PRO A 61 5.51 10.48 -13.78
CA PRO A 61 5.19 11.01 -12.47
C PRO A 61 3.68 10.98 -12.50
N ASN A 62 3.06 10.08 -11.72
CA ASN A 62 1.65 9.72 -11.83
C ASN A 62 0.94 11.00 -12.23
N GLN A 63 0.36 11.07 -13.44
CA GLN A 63 -0.18 12.34 -13.97
C GLN A 63 -0.82 13.04 -12.78
N GLY A 64 -0.24 14.17 -12.36
CA GLY A 64 -0.65 14.75 -11.08
C GLY A 64 -2.15 14.91 -11.12
N CYS A 65 -2.89 14.64 -10.03
CA CYS A 65 -4.35 14.76 -9.94
C CYS A 65 -5.13 14.79 -11.28
N LEU A 66 -5.59 13.63 -11.76
CA LEU A 66 -6.43 13.51 -12.96
C LEU A 66 -7.90 13.91 -12.71
N CYS A 67 -8.14 14.84 -11.79
CA CYS A 67 -9.48 15.34 -11.59
C CYS A 67 -9.90 16.21 -12.78
N ILE A 68 -11.20 16.29 -13.01
CA ILE A 68 -11.78 17.11 -14.08
C ILE A 68 -11.33 18.58 -14.02
N TYR A 69 -11.04 19.10 -12.81
CA TYR A 69 -10.61 20.49 -12.62
C TYR A 69 -9.18 20.73 -13.12
N HIS A 70 -8.21 19.90 -12.70
CA HIS A 70 -6.81 20.03 -13.12
C HIS A 70 -6.66 19.70 -14.60
N GLU A 71 -7.35 18.67 -15.10
CA GLU A 71 -7.25 18.26 -16.50
C GLU A 71 -7.85 19.31 -17.44
N ASN A 72 -9.04 19.84 -17.14
CA ASN A 72 -9.64 20.88 -17.99
C ASN A 72 -8.80 22.16 -18.02
N PHE A 73 -8.27 22.59 -16.87
CA PHE A 73 -7.40 23.75 -16.81
C PHE A 73 -6.08 23.51 -17.58
N HIS A 74 -5.52 22.30 -17.47
CA HIS A 74 -4.36 21.89 -18.26
C HIS A 74 -4.63 21.95 -19.76
N LEU A 75 -5.77 21.41 -20.23
CA LEU A 75 -6.14 21.42 -21.65
C LEU A 75 -6.31 22.86 -22.19
N LEU A 76 -6.84 23.78 -21.39
CA LEU A 76 -6.92 25.20 -21.74
C LEU A 76 -5.52 25.84 -21.88
N LEU A 77 -4.62 25.57 -20.93
CA LEU A 77 -3.24 26.07 -20.98
C LEU A 77 -2.44 25.43 -22.12
N GLU A 78 -2.68 24.16 -22.42
CA GLU A 78 -2.04 23.46 -23.54
C GLU A 78 -2.41 24.12 -24.88
N ALA A 79 -3.70 24.41 -25.10
CA ALA A 79 -4.15 25.12 -26.28
C ALA A 79 -3.51 26.52 -26.38
N TRP A 80 -3.47 27.25 -25.26
CA TRP A 80 -2.81 28.55 -25.17
C TRP A 80 -1.32 28.49 -25.53
N ASN A 81 -0.59 27.57 -24.89
CA ASN A 81 0.85 27.37 -25.04
C ASN A 81 1.23 26.96 -26.47
N ASN A 82 0.46 26.05 -27.07
CA ASN A 82 0.71 25.59 -28.43
C ASN A 82 0.57 26.71 -29.47
N ARG A 83 -0.41 27.59 -29.29
CA ARG A 83 -0.65 28.74 -30.19
C ARG A 83 0.38 29.84 -30.00
N ASN A 84 0.66 30.23 -28.75
CA ASN A 84 1.53 31.37 -28.41
C ASN A 84 3.01 30.99 -28.26
N LYS A 85 3.36 29.70 -28.40
CA LYS A 85 4.71 29.16 -28.17
C LYS A 85 5.26 29.51 -26.78
N THR A 86 4.38 29.45 -25.77
CA THR A 86 4.71 29.64 -24.36
C THR A 86 4.73 28.29 -23.64
N SER A 87 5.04 28.30 -22.34
CA SER A 87 5.12 27.10 -21.51
C SER A 87 4.51 27.33 -20.12
N TRP A 88 3.38 28.06 -20.06
CA TRP A 88 2.67 28.34 -18.81
C TRP A 88 2.12 27.06 -18.19
N ASN A 89 2.29 26.91 -16.88
CA ASN A 89 1.64 25.89 -16.08
C ASN A 89 0.87 26.50 -14.90
N LEU A 90 0.02 25.70 -14.26
CA LEU A 90 -0.81 26.15 -13.14
C LEU A 90 0.01 26.81 -12.02
N GLN A 91 1.15 26.21 -11.65
CA GLN A 91 2.00 26.74 -10.56
C GLN A 91 2.57 28.12 -10.91
N GLN A 92 3.06 28.30 -12.14
CA GLN A 92 3.57 29.59 -12.61
C GLN A 92 2.51 30.69 -12.57
N ILE A 93 1.26 30.34 -12.92
CA ILE A 93 0.12 31.26 -12.85
C ILE A 93 -0.19 31.61 -11.39
N ILE A 94 -0.25 30.61 -10.51
CA ILE A 94 -0.44 30.82 -9.05
C ILE A 94 0.64 31.76 -8.50
N ASP A 95 1.92 31.46 -8.75
CA ASP A 95 3.06 32.23 -8.24
C ASP A 95 3.08 33.68 -8.76
N SER A 96 2.51 33.90 -9.95
CA SER A 96 2.45 35.23 -10.58
C SER A 96 1.25 36.07 -10.13
N ILE A 97 0.17 35.43 -9.65
CA ILE A 97 -1.06 36.10 -9.25
C ILE A 97 -1.09 36.38 -7.76
N LEU A 98 -0.78 35.37 -6.95
CA LEU A 98 -0.92 35.44 -5.50
C LEU A 98 0.16 36.32 -4.86
N CYS A 99 -0.07 36.71 -3.61
CA CYS A 99 0.91 37.43 -2.80
C CYS A 99 2.18 36.59 -2.58
N THR A 100 3.33 37.23 -2.35
CA THR A 100 4.64 36.58 -2.14
C THR A 100 4.64 35.52 -1.03
N SER A 101 3.78 35.68 -0.03
CA SER A 101 3.52 34.70 1.02
C SER A 101 2.01 34.44 1.09
N PRO A 102 1.48 33.55 0.22
CA PRO A 102 0.04 33.38 0.10
C PRO A 102 -0.54 32.72 1.36
N MET A 103 -1.67 33.25 1.82
CA MET A 103 -2.47 32.68 2.90
C MET A 103 -3.72 32.00 2.33
N GLU A 104 -4.49 31.30 3.16
CA GLU A 104 -5.76 30.68 2.76
C GLU A 104 -6.68 31.67 2.02
N ALA A 105 -6.81 32.90 2.52
CA ALA A 105 -7.57 33.98 1.89
C ALA A 105 -7.15 34.29 0.44
N CYS A 106 -5.86 34.10 0.09
CA CYS A 106 -5.38 34.26 -1.28
C CYS A 106 -5.95 33.17 -2.21
N HIS A 107 -6.02 31.93 -1.72
CA HIS A 107 -6.52 30.78 -2.47
C HIS A 107 -8.05 30.70 -2.52
N THR A 108 -8.74 31.29 -1.54
CA THR A 108 -10.22 31.45 -1.53
C THR A 108 -10.69 32.73 -2.23
N ARG A 109 -9.75 33.59 -2.66
CA ARG A 109 -9.98 34.91 -3.28
C ARG A 109 -10.63 35.95 -2.36
N GLU A 110 -10.53 35.75 -1.05
CA GLU A 110 -10.97 36.70 -0.02
C GLU A 110 -9.87 37.72 0.36
N CYS A 111 -8.71 37.64 -0.28
CA CYS A 111 -7.60 38.56 -0.08
C CYS A 111 -7.80 39.88 -0.84
N ASP A 112 -7.74 41.01 -0.14
CA ASP A 112 -7.89 42.35 -0.72
C ASP A 112 -6.83 42.69 -1.79
N ASP A 113 -5.63 42.11 -1.72
CA ASP A 113 -4.52 42.46 -2.61
C ASP A 113 -4.50 41.67 -3.93
N CYS A 114 -4.88 40.40 -3.90
CA CYS A 114 -4.79 39.48 -5.04
C CYS A 114 -6.11 38.83 -5.44
N GLY A 115 -7.18 38.95 -4.63
CA GLY A 115 -8.46 38.27 -4.83
C GLY A 115 -9.09 38.57 -6.19
N ASP A 116 -8.98 39.81 -6.67
CA ASP A 116 -9.56 40.25 -7.96
C ASP A 116 -8.69 39.93 -9.19
N ARG A 117 -7.47 39.44 -9.01
CA ARG A 117 -6.55 39.17 -10.11
C ARG A 117 -6.92 37.87 -10.82
N LEU A 118 -6.91 37.90 -12.15
CA LEU A 118 -7.24 36.77 -13.01
C LEU A 118 -6.04 36.36 -13.87
N PRO A 119 -5.98 35.09 -14.33
CA PRO A 119 -4.96 34.63 -15.27
C PRO A 119 -4.80 35.53 -16.48
N SER A 120 -5.89 36.00 -17.08
CA SER A 120 -5.81 36.91 -18.22
C SER A 120 -5.00 38.19 -17.93
N CYS A 121 -4.85 38.63 -16.68
CA CYS A 121 -3.99 39.78 -16.35
C CYS A 121 -2.49 39.52 -16.62
N ILE A 122 -2.06 38.25 -16.63
CA ILE A 122 -0.66 37.86 -16.80
C ILE A 122 -0.41 37.09 -18.10
N ILE A 123 -1.36 36.26 -18.55
CA ILE A 123 -1.27 35.54 -19.82
C ILE A 123 -1.90 36.37 -20.93
N GLN A 124 -1.04 36.99 -21.73
CA GLN A 124 -1.43 37.88 -22.83
C GLN A 124 -0.86 37.38 -24.16
N PRO A 125 -1.57 37.54 -25.28
CA PRO A 125 -1.11 37.06 -26.57
C PRO A 125 0.14 37.83 -27.01
N THR A 126 0.99 37.17 -27.78
CA THR A 126 2.24 37.77 -28.27
C THR A 126 1.99 38.93 -29.23
N CYS A 127 0.85 38.91 -29.94
CA CYS A 127 0.40 39.95 -30.86
C CYS A 127 -0.97 40.49 -30.39
N LYS A 128 -1.05 41.79 -30.06
CA LYS A 128 -2.28 42.44 -29.58
C LYS A 128 -3.43 42.43 -30.59
N GLY A 129 -3.14 42.28 -31.88
CA GLY A 129 -4.14 42.19 -32.94
C GLY A 129 -4.89 40.85 -33.01
N ASP A 130 -4.40 39.82 -32.31
CA ASP A 130 -4.97 38.45 -32.41
C ASP A 130 -6.19 38.26 -31.49
N ILE A 131 -6.48 39.20 -30.58
CA ILE A 131 -7.58 39.08 -29.60
C ILE A 131 -8.95 39.19 -30.30
N ASP A 132 -9.05 40.07 -31.30
CA ASP A 132 -10.28 40.42 -32.02
C ASP A 132 -10.34 39.82 -33.43
N ASP A 133 -9.41 38.93 -33.78
CA ASP A 133 -9.35 38.30 -35.10
C ASP A 133 -10.31 37.10 -35.17
N GLU A 134 -11.49 37.33 -35.76
CA GLU A 134 -12.52 36.31 -35.98
C GLU A 134 -12.05 35.15 -36.89
N ASP A 135 -11.00 35.36 -37.69
CA ASP A 135 -10.46 34.33 -38.60
C ASP A 135 -9.44 33.39 -37.91
N ASN A 136 -9.08 33.65 -36.64
CA ASN A 136 -8.14 32.84 -35.85
C ASN A 136 -8.84 31.84 -34.92
N GLU A 137 -9.43 30.79 -35.49
CA GLU A 137 -10.02 29.69 -34.72
C GLU A 137 -8.96 28.91 -33.92
N ILE A 138 -9.19 28.75 -32.61
CA ILE A 138 -8.45 27.87 -31.72
C ILE A 138 -9.38 26.76 -31.25
N ARG A 139 -8.85 25.54 -31.18
CA ARG A 139 -9.57 24.37 -30.69
C ARG A 139 -8.90 23.83 -29.44
N TRP A 140 -9.72 23.41 -28.48
CA TRP A 140 -9.26 22.76 -27.26
C TRP A 140 -10.25 21.70 -26.83
N PHE A 141 -9.78 20.77 -26.01
CA PHE A 141 -10.63 19.76 -25.41
C PHE A 141 -11.07 20.17 -24.01
N ASN A 142 -12.24 19.72 -23.60
CA ASN A 142 -12.76 19.94 -22.26
C ASN A 142 -13.61 18.74 -21.84
N TRP A 143 -13.37 18.18 -20.66
CA TRP A 143 -14.20 17.16 -20.06
C TRP A 143 -15.47 17.81 -19.50
N VAL A 144 -16.63 17.35 -19.97
CA VAL A 144 -17.95 17.87 -19.58
C VAL A 144 -18.77 16.74 -18.97
N ARG A 145 -19.49 17.04 -17.90
CA ARG A 145 -20.44 16.11 -17.29
C ARG A 145 -21.84 16.35 -17.86
N VAL A 146 -22.32 15.41 -18.68
CA VAL A 146 -23.64 15.44 -19.31
C VAL A 146 -24.45 14.25 -18.81
N SER A 147 -25.60 14.50 -18.17
CA SER A 147 -26.49 13.45 -17.64
C SER A 147 -25.79 12.40 -16.78
N GLY A 148 -24.84 12.83 -15.93
CA GLY A 148 -24.06 11.97 -15.04
C GLY A 148 -22.87 11.24 -15.68
N LYS A 149 -22.71 11.30 -17.01
CA LYS A 149 -21.54 10.75 -17.72
C LYS A 149 -20.54 11.86 -18.01
N VAL A 150 -19.25 11.54 -17.92
CA VAL A 150 -18.16 12.46 -18.25
C VAL A 150 -17.67 12.12 -19.66
N SER A 151 -17.61 13.11 -20.55
CA SER A 151 -17.17 12.95 -21.94
C SER A 151 -16.24 14.08 -22.34
N LEU A 152 -15.20 13.76 -23.10
CA LEU A 152 -14.32 14.75 -23.70
C LEU A 152 -15.03 15.38 -24.90
N GLN A 153 -15.12 16.71 -24.91
CA GLN A 153 -15.70 17.48 -26.02
C GLN A 153 -14.64 18.40 -26.61
N GLU A 154 -14.60 18.48 -27.93
CA GLU A 154 -13.82 19.49 -28.64
C GLU A 154 -14.64 20.78 -28.71
N ILE A 155 -14.04 21.88 -28.28
CA ILE A 155 -14.63 23.22 -28.31
C ILE A 155 -13.74 24.06 -29.22
N SER A 156 -14.36 24.91 -30.05
CA SER A 156 -13.65 25.92 -30.83
C SER A 156 -14.09 27.33 -30.48
N GLY A 157 -13.19 28.28 -30.67
CA GLY A 157 -13.42 29.70 -30.38
C GLY A 157 -12.19 30.54 -30.68
N ASN A 158 -12.28 31.85 -30.41
CA ASN A 158 -11.14 32.77 -30.56
C ASN A 158 -10.32 32.88 -29.25
N ILE A 159 -9.24 33.67 -29.29
CA ILE A 159 -8.37 33.91 -28.13
C ILE A 159 -9.13 34.47 -26.94
N ALA A 160 -10.02 35.45 -27.17
CA ALA A 160 -10.83 36.05 -26.11
C ALA A 160 -11.70 35.00 -25.39
N THR A 161 -12.28 34.07 -26.15
CA THR A 161 -13.09 32.97 -25.61
C THR A 161 -12.24 32.02 -24.76
N LEU A 162 -11.04 31.65 -25.24
CA LEU A 162 -10.13 30.78 -24.51
C LEU A 162 -9.68 31.42 -23.17
N LEU A 163 -9.29 32.70 -23.20
CA LEU A 163 -8.93 33.45 -21.99
C LEU A 163 -10.09 33.57 -21.02
N GLY A 164 -11.30 33.88 -21.52
CA GLY A 164 -12.51 33.92 -20.70
C GLY A 164 -12.78 32.58 -20.00
N LYS A 165 -12.51 31.45 -20.67
CA LYS A 165 -12.65 30.12 -20.06
C LYS A 165 -11.58 29.82 -19.01
N ILE A 166 -10.36 30.29 -19.20
CA ILE A 166 -9.30 30.18 -18.18
C ILE A 166 -9.70 30.97 -16.93
N ASP A 167 -10.16 32.20 -17.10
CA ASP A 167 -10.61 33.05 -15.99
C ASP A 167 -11.86 32.52 -15.29
N GLU A 168 -12.81 31.95 -16.05
CA GLU A 168 -14.01 31.31 -15.51
C GLU A 168 -13.66 30.11 -14.61
N GLN A 169 -12.69 29.28 -15.00
CA GLN A 169 -12.27 28.12 -14.20
C GLN A 169 -11.35 28.48 -13.04
N TRP A 170 -10.71 29.66 -13.07
CA TRP A 170 -9.69 30.08 -12.11
C TRP A 170 -10.09 29.95 -10.63
N PRO A 171 -11.28 30.43 -10.18
CA PRO A 171 -11.63 30.38 -8.77
C PRO A 171 -11.74 28.95 -8.25
N VAL A 172 -12.29 28.06 -9.07
CA VAL A 172 -12.51 26.65 -8.71
C VAL A 172 -11.19 25.89 -8.66
N ILE A 173 -10.34 26.07 -9.68
CA ILE A 173 -9.06 25.35 -9.74
C ILE A 173 -8.09 25.82 -8.67
N LEU A 174 -8.07 27.12 -8.36
CA LEU A 174 -7.19 27.68 -7.34
C LEU A 174 -7.51 27.13 -5.95
N HIS A 175 -8.80 27.14 -5.57
CA HIS A 175 -9.26 26.58 -4.30
C HIS A 175 -9.02 25.07 -4.25
N HIS A 176 -9.38 24.34 -5.32
CA HIS A 176 -9.20 22.89 -5.38
C HIS A 176 -7.73 22.48 -5.26
N HIS A 177 -6.82 23.20 -5.94
CA HIS A 177 -5.39 22.97 -5.86
C HIS A 177 -4.85 23.21 -4.44
N TYR A 178 -5.29 24.29 -3.77
CA TYR A 178 -4.92 24.58 -2.39
C TYR A 178 -5.34 23.46 -1.43
N VAL A 179 -6.62 23.06 -1.44
CA VAL A 179 -7.13 21.99 -0.57
C VAL A 179 -6.34 20.69 -0.76
N LYS A 180 -6.08 20.31 -2.01
CA LYS A 180 -5.30 19.12 -2.34
C LYS A 180 -3.88 19.18 -1.77
N GLU A 181 -3.17 20.31 -1.91
CA GLU A 181 -1.80 20.44 -1.37
C GLU A 181 -1.80 20.49 0.17
N GLN A 182 -2.78 21.14 0.82
CA GLN A 182 -2.93 21.12 2.28
C GLN A 182 -3.16 19.69 2.80
N GLN A 183 -4.06 18.93 2.18
CA GLN A 183 -4.31 17.53 2.55
C GLN A 183 -3.05 16.67 2.39
N LYS A 184 -2.33 16.82 1.28
CA LYS A 184 -1.06 16.12 1.04
C LYS A 184 0.00 16.44 2.09
N GLN A 185 0.15 17.72 2.45
CA GLN A 185 1.07 18.15 3.51
C GLN A 185 0.69 17.56 4.85
N TYR A 186 -0.59 17.67 5.24
CA TYR A 186 -1.11 17.16 6.50
C TYR A 186 -0.91 15.64 6.64
N ILE A 187 -1.21 14.86 5.60
CA ILE A 187 -0.98 13.40 5.59
C ILE A 187 0.52 13.09 5.79
N ASN A 188 1.40 13.83 5.12
CA ASN A 188 2.85 13.65 5.28
C ASN A 188 3.33 14.02 6.69
N GLU A 189 2.77 15.07 7.29
CA GLU A 189 3.09 15.45 8.67
C GLU A 189 2.63 14.40 9.66
N ILE A 190 1.40 13.93 9.52
CA ILE A 190 0.83 12.85 10.30
C ILE A 190 1.74 11.63 10.21
N LYS A 191 2.06 11.15 9.00
CA LYS A 191 2.96 10.00 8.81
C LYS A 191 4.32 10.14 9.52
N LYS A 192 4.84 11.35 9.64
CA LYS A 192 6.11 11.64 10.32
C LYS A 192 5.98 11.75 11.84
N LYS A 193 4.85 12.25 12.33
CA LYS A 193 4.60 12.53 13.76
C LYS A 193 3.88 11.37 14.46
N SER A 194 3.23 10.47 13.73
CA SER A 194 2.60 9.26 14.27
C SER A 194 3.61 8.34 14.92
N ASN A 195 3.18 7.68 15.99
CA ASN A 195 3.65 6.35 16.33
C ASN A 195 2.58 5.32 15.97
N ASP A 196 2.96 4.05 15.97
CA ASP A 196 2.11 2.90 15.64
C ASP A 196 0.94 2.66 16.64
N LYS A 197 0.80 3.51 17.67
CA LYS A 197 -0.13 3.35 18.80
C LYS A 197 -1.21 4.43 18.90
N ASP A 198 -1.12 5.53 18.15
CA ASP A 198 -2.02 6.68 18.35
C ASP A 198 -3.24 6.65 17.42
N TYR A 199 -3.04 6.45 16.12
CA TYR A 199 -4.11 6.54 15.13
C TYR A 199 -3.82 5.69 13.90
N VAL A 200 -4.89 5.27 13.21
CA VAL A 200 -4.81 4.63 11.90
C VAL A 200 -5.19 5.66 10.85
N VAL A 201 -4.26 5.99 9.94
CA VAL A 201 -4.53 6.87 8.81
C VAL A 201 -4.94 6.02 7.63
N ILE A 202 -6.16 6.21 7.15
CA ILE A 202 -6.68 5.46 6.01
C ILE A 202 -6.87 6.44 4.86
N THR A 203 -6.07 6.27 3.81
CA THR A 203 -6.21 7.02 2.57
C THR A 203 -6.74 6.06 1.51
N CYS A 204 -7.91 6.36 0.97
CA CYS A 204 -8.52 5.56 -0.09
C CYS A 204 -8.45 6.34 -1.41
N ASP A 205 -7.96 5.68 -2.45
CA ASP A 205 -8.08 6.13 -3.83
C ASP A 205 -9.37 5.57 -4.44
N PHE A 206 -9.83 6.08 -5.58
CA PHE A 206 -11.04 5.59 -6.26
C PHE A 206 -11.00 4.07 -6.44
N ALA A 207 -11.94 3.36 -5.80
CA ALA A 207 -12.16 1.94 -6.05
C ALA A 207 -12.75 1.74 -7.45
N GLU A 208 -12.49 0.58 -8.07
CA GLU A 208 -13.23 0.19 -9.27
C GLU A 208 -14.72 0.14 -8.97
N ASN A 209 -15.52 0.82 -9.78
CA ASN A 209 -16.97 0.79 -9.66
C ASN A 209 -17.49 -0.62 -9.91
N TYR A 210 -18.18 -1.20 -8.94
CA TYR A 210 -18.91 -2.44 -9.14
C TYR A 210 -20.16 -2.15 -9.96
N THR A 211 -20.30 -2.83 -11.08
CA THR A 211 -21.48 -2.70 -11.95
C THR A 211 -22.56 -3.66 -11.47
N LEU A 212 -23.71 -3.11 -11.10
CA LEU A 212 -24.87 -3.87 -10.63
C LEU A 212 -25.55 -4.55 -11.83
N VAL A 213 -25.27 -5.83 -12.01
CA VAL A 213 -25.87 -6.68 -13.05
C VAL A 213 -26.94 -7.57 -12.44
N ALA A 214 -28.16 -7.52 -12.97
CA ALA A 214 -29.23 -8.43 -12.56
C ALA A 214 -29.00 -9.82 -13.17
N GLN A 215 -29.18 -10.89 -12.39
CA GLN A 215 -28.91 -12.27 -12.84
C GLN A 215 -29.73 -12.71 -14.07
N ARG A 216 -30.85 -12.03 -14.36
CA ARG A 216 -31.71 -12.23 -15.55
C ARG A 216 -31.98 -10.91 -16.26
N GLU A 217 -30.95 -10.11 -16.51
CA GLU A 217 -31.12 -8.85 -17.22
C GLU A 217 -31.59 -9.10 -18.67
N VAL A 218 -32.57 -8.33 -19.11
CA VAL A 218 -32.99 -8.30 -20.52
C VAL A 218 -31.98 -7.48 -21.32
N GLN A 219 -31.80 -7.79 -22.60
CA GLN A 219 -30.79 -7.13 -23.46
C GLN A 219 -30.89 -5.59 -23.46
N SER A 220 -32.10 -5.03 -23.33
CA SER A 220 -32.31 -3.57 -23.27
C SER A 220 -31.78 -2.92 -21.97
N ALA A 221 -31.58 -3.70 -20.91
CA ALA A 221 -31.02 -3.22 -19.64
C ALA A 221 -29.48 -3.16 -19.63
N HIS A 222 -28.81 -3.83 -20.58
CA HIS A 222 -27.35 -3.95 -20.66
C HIS A 222 -26.61 -2.61 -20.71
N TRP A 223 -27.24 -1.59 -21.30
CA TRP A 223 -26.64 -0.25 -21.48
C TRP A 223 -26.98 0.73 -20.36
N ASN A 224 -27.76 0.30 -19.35
CA ASN A 224 -28.26 1.16 -18.27
C ASN A 224 -27.96 0.57 -16.87
N GLN A 225 -26.82 -0.10 -16.75
CA GLN A 225 -26.39 -0.70 -15.48
C GLN A 225 -25.94 0.41 -14.51
N GLN A 226 -26.41 0.32 -13.27
CA GLN A 226 -25.97 1.21 -12.20
C GLN A 226 -24.60 0.76 -11.70
N GLN A 227 -23.76 1.74 -11.35
CA GLN A 227 -22.46 1.51 -10.78
C GLN A 227 -22.43 2.02 -9.34
N VAL A 228 -21.85 1.23 -8.45
CA VAL A 228 -21.59 1.61 -7.06
C VAL A 228 -20.10 1.49 -6.78
N ALA A 229 -19.52 2.50 -6.14
CA ALA A 229 -18.15 2.41 -5.65
C ALA A 229 -18.16 1.64 -4.34
N ILE A 230 -17.39 0.55 -4.24
CA ILE A 230 -17.28 -0.26 -3.03
C ILE A 230 -15.94 0.03 -2.37
N PHE A 231 -15.98 0.52 -1.13
CA PHE A 231 -14.81 0.73 -0.30
C PHE A 231 -14.92 -0.16 0.94
N THR A 232 -14.14 -1.24 0.99
CA THR A 232 -14.04 -2.05 2.21
C THR A 232 -12.80 -1.63 2.97
N ILE A 233 -12.99 -1.08 4.17
CA ILE A 233 -11.92 -0.71 5.08
C ILE A 233 -12.11 -1.51 6.36
N HIS A 234 -11.13 -2.34 6.70
CA HIS A 234 -11.07 -3.03 7.98
C HIS A 234 -9.80 -2.59 8.72
N ALA A 235 -9.99 -1.84 9.81
CA ALA A 235 -8.91 -1.41 10.70
C ALA A 235 -9.21 -1.95 12.10
N ASN A 236 -8.30 -2.76 12.63
CA ASN A 236 -8.40 -3.30 13.98
C ASN A 236 -7.14 -2.92 14.78
N ARG A 237 -7.33 -2.33 15.96
CA ARG A 237 -6.27 -2.11 16.93
C ARG A 237 -6.31 -3.26 17.92
N ASN A 238 -5.48 -4.27 17.66
CA ASN A 238 -5.37 -5.45 18.51
C ASN A 238 -4.68 -5.09 19.84
N ASP A 239 -5.45 -4.89 20.90
CA ASP A 239 -4.94 -4.77 22.27
C ASP A 239 -4.65 -6.17 22.83
N ILE A 240 -3.40 -6.63 22.63
CA ILE A 240 -2.96 -7.95 23.07
C ILE A 240 -3.11 -8.14 24.58
N ARG A 241 -2.95 -7.09 25.38
CA ARG A 241 -3.09 -7.17 26.84
C ARG A 241 -4.53 -7.43 27.21
N LYS A 242 -5.46 -6.64 26.67
CA LYS A 242 -6.89 -6.85 26.89
C LYS A 242 -7.35 -8.22 26.40
N ALA A 243 -6.87 -8.66 25.23
CA ALA A 243 -7.19 -9.99 24.70
C ALA A 243 -6.66 -11.12 25.59
N TRP A 244 -5.47 -10.94 26.17
CA TRP A 244 -4.90 -11.86 27.14
C TRP A 244 -5.70 -11.90 28.44
N ASP A 245 -6.09 -10.75 28.99
CA ASP A 245 -6.90 -10.68 30.21
C ASP A 245 -8.25 -11.41 30.01
N LEU A 246 -8.89 -11.22 28.85
CA LEU A 246 -10.11 -11.95 28.48
C LEU A 246 -9.86 -13.45 28.33
N THR A 247 -8.75 -13.86 27.71
CA THR A 247 -8.37 -15.27 27.59
C THR A 247 -8.20 -15.92 28.96
N VAL A 248 -7.51 -15.25 29.89
CA VAL A 248 -7.33 -15.71 31.27
C VAL A 248 -8.69 -15.83 31.95
N GLN A 249 -9.60 -14.88 31.74
CA GLN A 249 -10.96 -14.93 32.29
C GLN A 249 -11.78 -16.10 31.71
N ASN A 250 -11.75 -16.29 30.39
CA ASN A 250 -12.54 -17.28 29.67
C ASN A 250 -12.13 -18.73 30.00
N PHE A 251 -10.85 -18.94 30.34
CA PHE A 251 -10.27 -20.28 30.52
C PHE A 251 -9.55 -20.48 31.85
N HIS A 252 -9.88 -19.68 32.88
CA HIS A 252 -9.19 -19.67 34.17
C HIS A 252 -9.11 -21.06 34.82
N HIS A 253 -10.19 -21.85 34.75
CA HIS A 253 -10.30 -23.15 35.42
C HIS A 253 -9.61 -24.27 34.64
N GLU A 254 -9.68 -24.20 33.31
CA GLU A 254 -9.28 -25.26 32.39
C GLU A 254 -7.77 -25.18 32.09
N LEU A 255 -7.27 -23.98 31.82
CA LEU A 255 -5.87 -23.78 31.49
C LEU A 255 -4.96 -23.83 32.72
N GLN A 256 -5.48 -23.54 33.93
CA GLN A 256 -4.69 -23.49 35.17
C GLN A 256 -3.39 -22.68 34.96
N ILE A 257 -3.54 -21.49 34.37
CA ILE A 257 -2.44 -20.64 33.94
C ILE A 257 -1.54 -20.36 35.15
N PRO A 258 -0.23 -20.70 35.10
CA PRO A 258 0.69 -20.45 36.20
C PRO A 258 0.74 -18.96 36.56
N GLU A 259 1.00 -18.63 37.83
CA GLU A 259 1.11 -17.23 38.27
C GLU A 259 2.19 -16.46 37.50
N SER A 260 3.28 -17.15 37.10
CA SER A 260 4.33 -16.61 36.26
C SER A 260 3.85 -16.16 34.87
N SER A 261 2.79 -16.80 34.36
CA SER A 261 2.24 -16.59 33.02
C SER A 261 1.16 -15.52 32.97
N LYS A 262 0.64 -15.09 34.13
CA LYS A 262 -0.39 -14.02 34.16
C LYS A 262 0.10 -12.70 33.58
N ASN A 263 1.39 -12.39 33.75
CA ASN A 263 2.00 -11.17 33.21
C ASN A 263 2.37 -11.27 31.71
N LEU A 264 2.14 -12.42 31.05
CA LEU A 264 2.52 -12.61 29.65
C LEU A 264 1.87 -11.57 28.73
N GLY A 265 0.62 -11.18 28.97
CA GLY A 265 -0.04 -10.12 28.19
C GLY A 265 0.69 -8.78 28.26
N CYS A 266 1.16 -8.38 29.46
CA CYS A 266 1.97 -7.17 29.64
C CYS A 266 3.35 -7.31 28.96
N GLU A 267 3.97 -8.49 29.04
CA GLU A 267 5.26 -8.74 28.40
C GLU A 267 5.15 -8.68 26.87
N LEU A 268 4.15 -9.35 26.29
CA LEU A 268 3.83 -9.28 24.87
C LEU A 268 3.54 -7.85 24.43
N GLU A 269 2.71 -7.11 25.16
CA GLU A 269 2.43 -5.70 24.87
C GLU A 269 3.70 -4.84 24.87
N SER A 270 4.58 -5.05 25.85
CA SER A 270 5.83 -4.29 25.97
C SER A 270 6.81 -4.55 24.83
N ARG A 271 6.75 -5.74 24.22
CA ARG A 271 7.66 -6.18 23.14
C ARG A 271 6.99 -6.28 21.77
N LEU A 272 5.70 -5.96 21.67
CA LEU A 272 4.91 -6.17 20.45
C LEU A 272 5.53 -5.46 19.25
N ASN A 273 6.00 -4.23 19.44
CA ASN A 273 6.65 -3.45 18.38
C ASN A 273 7.96 -4.11 17.91
N ASP A 274 8.77 -4.60 18.85
CA ASP A 274 10.03 -5.28 18.52
C ASP A 274 9.77 -6.62 17.81
N ILE A 275 8.75 -7.38 18.23
CA ILE A 275 8.34 -8.64 17.59
C ILE A 275 7.80 -8.37 16.18
N SER A 276 6.90 -7.40 16.03
CA SER A 276 6.33 -7.00 14.74
C SER A 276 7.42 -6.50 13.78
N PHE A 277 8.35 -5.68 14.29
CA PHE A 277 9.49 -5.22 13.50
C PHE A 277 10.38 -6.39 13.08
N ALA A 278 10.67 -7.32 14.00
CA ALA A 278 11.45 -8.51 13.69
C ALA A 278 10.77 -9.37 12.62
N PHE A 279 9.49 -9.70 12.81
CA PHE A 279 8.68 -10.45 11.86
C PHE A 279 8.72 -9.81 10.47
N ASN A 280 8.38 -8.53 10.34
CA ASN A 280 8.32 -7.85 9.03
C ASN A 280 9.65 -7.83 8.26
N ASN A 281 10.77 -7.93 8.97
CA ASN A 281 12.11 -7.90 8.37
C ASN A 281 12.79 -9.28 8.33
N LEU A 282 12.12 -10.36 8.75
CA LEU A 282 12.65 -11.71 8.64
C LEU A 282 12.92 -12.07 7.17
N GLN A 283 14.08 -12.69 6.94
CA GLN A 283 14.50 -13.23 5.65
C GLN A 283 14.94 -14.69 5.84
N PRO A 284 14.84 -15.52 4.78
CA PRO A 284 14.26 -15.22 3.46
C PRO A 284 12.72 -15.26 3.46
N ARG A 285 12.11 -14.59 2.48
CA ARG A 285 10.66 -14.67 2.21
C ARG A 285 10.38 -15.59 1.01
N THR A 286 9.30 -16.35 1.08
CA THR A 286 8.84 -17.30 0.06
C THR A 286 7.33 -17.20 -0.13
N ILE A 287 6.80 -17.86 -1.16
CA ILE A 287 5.36 -18.15 -1.22
C ILE A 287 5.05 -19.15 -0.11
N ILE A 288 4.12 -18.80 0.76
CA ILE A 288 3.58 -19.64 1.82
C ILE A 288 2.11 -19.92 1.56
N HIS A 289 1.59 -20.98 2.17
CA HIS A 289 0.17 -21.26 2.19
C HIS A 289 -0.59 -20.28 3.09
N GLY A 290 -0.01 -19.90 4.24
CA GLY A 290 -0.58 -18.91 5.18
C GLY A 290 -1.65 -19.45 6.13
N ASP A 291 -2.15 -20.66 5.90
CA ASP A 291 -3.09 -21.38 6.78
C ASP A 291 -2.82 -22.90 6.70
N TYR A 292 -1.54 -23.29 6.79
CA TYR A 292 -1.13 -24.68 6.60
C TYR A 292 -1.41 -25.51 7.85
N LYS A 293 -2.52 -26.26 7.84
CA LYS A 293 -3.00 -27.06 8.97
C LYS A 293 -3.68 -28.35 8.51
N ILE A 294 -3.87 -29.30 9.41
CA ILE A 294 -4.41 -30.63 9.12
C ILE A 294 -5.81 -30.58 8.48
N ALA A 295 -6.62 -29.58 8.81
CA ALA A 295 -7.93 -29.39 8.17
C ALA A 295 -7.84 -29.05 6.67
N ASN A 296 -6.68 -28.57 6.23
CA ASN A 296 -6.40 -28.16 4.85
C ASN A 296 -5.51 -29.18 4.11
N ILE A 297 -5.36 -30.40 4.65
CA ILE A 297 -4.50 -31.44 4.09
C ILE A 297 -5.28 -32.75 3.90
N PHE A 298 -5.31 -33.25 2.66
CA PHE A 298 -5.72 -34.61 2.36
C PHE A 298 -4.51 -35.53 2.20
N ILE A 299 -4.66 -36.77 2.69
CA ILE A 299 -3.66 -37.83 2.54
C ILE A 299 -4.31 -38.97 1.76
N ASP A 300 -3.71 -39.36 0.63
CA ASP A 300 -4.15 -40.55 -0.09
C ASP A 300 -3.71 -41.81 0.66
N ARG A 301 -4.69 -42.51 1.24
CA ARG A 301 -4.46 -43.76 2.00
C ARG A 301 -4.19 -44.98 1.11
N ASN A 302 -4.42 -44.87 -0.20
CA ASN A 302 -4.26 -45.99 -1.14
C ASN A 302 -2.92 -45.96 -1.89
N SER A 303 -2.17 -44.86 -1.79
CA SER A 303 -0.83 -44.74 -2.40
C SER A 303 0.24 -45.39 -1.51
N THR A 304 1.21 -46.07 -2.12
CA THR A 304 2.37 -46.67 -1.42
C THR A 304 3.36 -45.61 -0.90
N GLU A 305 3.35 -44.43 -1.52
CA GLU A 305 4.01 -43.23 -1.01
C GLU A 305 2.90 -42.31 -0.50
N SER A 306 2.87 -41.96 0.79
CA SER A 306 1.83 -41.10 1.37
C SER A 306 1.75 -39.76 0.62
N GLN A 307 0.87 -39.66 -0.39
CA GLN A 307 0.72 -38.44 -1.17
C GLN A 307 -0.13 -37.45 -0.38
N ILE A 308 0.37 -36.22 -0.30
CA ILE A 308 -0.21 -35.13 0.48
C ILE A 308 -0.75 -34.08 -0.50
N TYR A 309 -2.00 -33.67 -0.30
CA TYR A 309 -2.68 -32.65 -1.09
C TYR A 309 -3.10 -31.50 -0.18
N ALA A 310 -2.53 -30.31 -0.38
CA ALA A 310 -2.90 -29.09 0.34
C ALA A 310 -4.00 -28.33 -0.42
N ILE A 311 -5.04 -27.91 0.31
CA ILE A 311 -6.20 -27.17 -0.21
C ILE A 311 -6.40 -25.85 0.55
N ASP A 312 -7.34 -25.03 0.11
CA ASP A 312 -7.69 -23.76 0.77
C ASP A 312 -6.55 -22.72 0.79
N TRP A 313 -6.05 -22.39 -0.39
CA TRP A 313 -4.98 -21.40 -0.63
C TRP A 313 -5.45 -19.94 -0.51
N GLN A 314 -6.56 -19.66 0.19
CA GLN A 314 -7.12 -18.30 0.27
C GLN A 314 -6.21 -17.31 1.03
N TRP A 315 -5.32 -17.82 1.88
CA TRP A 315 -4.32 -17.04 2.64
C TRP A 315 -2.92 -17.07 2.01
N CYS A 316 -2.80 -17.61 0.79
CA CYS A 316 -1.53 -17.74 0.09
C CYS A 316 -0.92 -16.36 -0.18
N GLY A 317 0.39 -16.24 0.02
CA GLY A 317 1.10 -14.99 -0.23
C GLY A 317 2.60 -15.06 0.05
N ILE A 318 3.27 -13.91 -0.06
CA ILE A 318 4.70 -13.80 0.29
C ILE A 318 4.83 -13.70 1.82
N GLY A 319 5.41 -14.72 2.43
CA GLY A 319 5.62 -14.81 3.88
C GLY A 319 6.96 -15.44 4.24
N HIS A 320 7.15 -15.74 5.53
CA HIS A 320 8.41 -16.29 6.03
C HIS A 320 8.42 -17.82 5.93
N VAL A 321 9.56 -18.39 5.58
CA VAL A 321 9.74 -19.84 5.39
C VAL A 321 9.33 -20.67 6.62
N ALA A 322 9.44 -20.10 7.82
CA ALA A 322 9.08 -20.77 9.08
C ALA A 322 7.59 -20.67 9.45
N MET A 323 6.79 -19.87 8.75
CA MET A 323 5.41 -19.56 9.12
C MET A 323 4.47 -20.78 8.99
N ASP A 324 4.53 -21.48 7.86
CA ASP A 324 3.68 -22.66 7.63
C ASP A 324 4.05 -23.82 8.58
N VAL A 325 5.33 -24.02 8.89
CA VAL A 325 5.74 -25.07 9.86
C VAL A 325 5.38 -24.70 11.30
N ALA A 326 5.49 -23.42 11.69
CA ALA A 326 5.06 -22.96 13.00
C ALA A 326 3.54 -23.11 13.19
N SER A 327 2.75 -22.63 12.22
CA SER A 327 1.29 -22.78 12.25
C SER A 327 0.86 -24.25 12.19
N PHE A 328 1.49 -25.09 11.37
CA PHE A 328 1.19 -26.52 11.33
C PHE A 328 1.42 -27.19 12.69
N ILE A 329 2.59 -27.01 13.30
CA ILE A 329 2.88 -27.59 14.62
C ILE A 329 1.92 -27.02 15.67
N ALA A 330 1.67 -25.71 15.63
CA ALA A 330 0.77 -25.04 16.54
C ALA A 330 -0.71 -25.40 16.35
N THR A 331 -1.11 -26.08 15.28
CA THR A 331 -2.52 -26.40 15.02
C THR A 331 -2.82 -27.89 14.84
N SER A 332 -1.83 -28.71 14.53
CA SER A 332 -2.09 -30.01 13.88
C SER A 332 -1.37 -31.20 14.50
N VAL A 333 -0.28 -30.96 15.23
CA VAL A 333 0.51 -32.02 15.86
C VAL A 333 -0.14 -32.42 17.18
N HIS A 334 -0.28 -33.72 17.43
CA HIS A 334 -0.88 -34.24 18.66
C HIS A 334 -0.12 -33.76 19.89
N GLU A 335 -0.83 -33.46 20.99
CA GLU A 335 -0.27 -32.86 22.22
C GLU A 335 0.98 -33.59 22.76
N ASN A 336 0.97 -34.92 22.77
CA ASN A 336 2.10 -35.77 23.18
C ASN A 336 3.35 -35.69 22.27
N THR A 337 3.22 -35.14 21.06
CA THR A 337 4.33 -35.03 20.07
C THR A 337 4.86 -33.59 19.98
N ILE A 338 4.19 -32.63 20.63
CA ILE A 338 4.61 -31.22 20.60
C ILE A 338 5.86 -31.00 21.45
N GLU A 339 6.07 -31.77 22.53
CA GLU A 339 7.31 -31.69 23.30
C GLU A 339 8.53 -32.08 22.44
N ASP A 340 8.37 -33.05 21.53
CA ASP A 340 9.38 -33.48 20.55
C ASP A 340 9.44 -32.60 19.28
N SER A 341 8.64 -31.54 19.20
CA SER A 341 8.51 -30.72 18.00
C SER A 341 9.81 -30.04 17.53
N LEU A 342 10.83 -29.93 18.39
CA LEU A 342 12.16 -29.47 17.96
C LEU A 342 12.74 -30.40 16.88
N GLU A 343 12.50 -31.72 16.98
CA GLU A 343 12.94 -32.68 15.97
C GLU A 343 12.20 -32.47 14.64
N LEU A 344 10.90 -32.17 14.67
CA LEU A 344 10.12 -31.84 13.47
C LEU A 344 10.63 -30.56 12.79
N VAL A 345 10.96 -29.53 13.58
CA VAL A 345 11.50 -28.27 13.08
C VAL A 345 12.91 -28.48 12.50
N ARG A 346 13.74 -29.30 13.14
CA ARG A 346 15.06 -29.71 12.62
C ARG A 346 14.94 -30.52 11.33
N PHE A 347 13.96 -31.41 11.25
CA PHE A 347 13.69 -32.19 10.05
C PHE A 347 13.29 -31.28 8.88
N TYR A 348 12.35 -30.36 9.10
CA TYR A 348 11.94 -29.38 8.09
C TYR A 348 13.14 -28.54 7.61
N HIS A 349 13.94 -28.02 8.55
CA HIS A 349 15.16 -27.28 8.23
C HIS A 349 16.15 -28.11 7.42
N LYS A 350 16.40 -29.36 7.82
CA LYS A 350 17.27 -30.29 7.09
C LYS A 350 16.79 -30.48 5.65
N VAL A 351 15.50 -30.69 5.44
CA VAL A 351 14.93 -30.86 4.09
C VAL A 351 15.14 -29.60 3.23
N LEU A 352 15.01 -28.39 3.81
CA LEU A 352 15.34 -27.15 3.10
C LEU A 352 16.80 -27.11 2.64
N ILE A 353 17.74 -27.44 3.54
CA ILE A 353 19.16 -27.48 3.22
C ILE A 353 19.48 -28.53 2.16
N ASP A 354 18.91 -29.72 2.29
CA ASP A 354 19.11 -30.82 1.34
C ASP A 354 18.58 -30.48 -0.07
N ASN A 355 17.62 -29.54 -0.18
CA ASN A 355 17.11 -28.98 -1.44
C ASN A 355 17.84 -27.70 -1.91
N GLY A 356 18.97 -27.35 -1.28
CA GLY A 356 19.85 -26.25 -1.73
C GLY A 356 19.48 -24.86 -1.19
N VAL A 357 18.59 -24.76 -0.21
CA VAL A 357 18.27 -23.48 0.44
C VAL A 357 19.38 -23.12 1.43
N ALA A 358 20.06 -21.99 1.22
CA ALA A 358 21.09 -21.49 2.14
C ALA A 358 20.43 -20.75 3.32
N TYR A 359 20.15 -21.47 4.41
CA TYR A 359 19.51 -20.88 5.59
C TYR A 359 20.12 -21.44 6.89
N PRO A 360 21.01 -20.72 7.59
CA PRO A 360 21.64 -21.22 8.82
C PRO A 360 20.62 -21.56 9.92
N TRP A 361 20.91 -22.60 10.70
CA TRP A 361 20.00 -23.08 11.75
C TRP A 361 19.62 -21.98 12.76
N GLU A 362 20.57 -21.19 13.22
CA GLU A 362 20.33 -20.12 14.20
C GLU A 362 19.34 -19.07 13.67
N GLN A 363 19.51 -18.67 12.40
CA GLN A 363 18.61 -17.70 11.74
C GLN A 363 17.22 -18.30 11.52
N PHE A 364 17.14 -19.55 11.06
CA PHE A 364 15.85 -20.24 10.88
C PHE A 364 15.13 -20.46 12.21
N TRP A 365 15.86 -20.86 13.25
CA TRP A 365 15.30 -21.08 14.58
C TRP A 365 14.73 -19.80 15.17
N GLN A 366 15.45 -18.69 15.06
CA GLN A 366 14.96 -17.38 15.48
C GLN A 366 13.71 -16.97 14.68
N ALA A 367 13.69 -17.18 13.36
CA ALA A 367 12.52 -16.93 12.53
C ALA A 367 11.31 -17.80 12.94
N TYR A 368 11.54 -19.07 13.27
CA TYR A 368 10.53 -19.98 13.78
C TYR A 368 9.94 -19.51 15.12
N GLN A 369 10.79 -19.07 16.06
CA GLN A 369 10.36 -18.54 17.35
C GLN A 369 9.47 -17.30 17.18
N ILE A 370 9.85 -16.37 16.30
CA ILE A 370 9.06 -15.18 16.00
C ILE A 370 7.74 -15.56 15.33
N CYS A 371 7.75 -16.45 14.33
CA CYS A 371 6.52 -16.92 13.67
C CYS A 371 5.58 -17.64 14.65
N TRP A 372 6.13 -18.37 15.63
CA TRP A 372 5.34 -19.01 16.70
C TRP A 372 4.67 -17.96 17.59
N ILE A 373 5.42 -16.94 18.03
CA ILE A 373 4.87 -15.87 18.87
C ILE A 373 3.78 -15.08 18.12
N GLU A 374 3.98 -14.79 16.84
CA GLU A 374 2.97 -14.16 15.99
C GLU A 374 1.71 -15.02 15.85
N PHE A 375 1.86 -16.33 15.64
CA PHE A 375 0.72 -17.25 15.64
C PHE A 375 0.00 -17.28 16.99
N PHE A 376 0.74 -17.26 18.11
CA PHE A 376 0.17 -17.20 19.44
C PHE A 376 -0.62 -15.90 19.68
N ILE A 377 -0.08 -14.75 19.26
CA ILE A 377 -0.77 -13.46 19.30
C ILE A 377 -2.07 -13.53 18.51
N TYR A 378 -2.05 -14.11 17.31
CA TYR A 378 -3.26 -14.36 16.52
C TYR A 378 -4.26 -15.25 17.27
N ALA A 379 -3.81 -16.36 17.86
CA ALA A 379 -4.68 -17.26 18.60
C ALA A 379 -5.35 -16.56 19.80
N VAL A 380 -4.60 -15.77 20.57
CA VAL A 380 -5.12 -15.02 21.72
C VAL A 380 -6.12 -13.95 21.27
N VAL A 381 -5.72 -13.11 20.31
CA VAL A 381 -6.52 -11.95 19.90
C VAL A 381 -7.73 -12.37 19.06
N GLY A 382 -7.53 -13.22 18.06
CA GLY A 382 -8.55 -13.58 17.09
C GLY A 382 -9.50 -14.68 17.55
N LEU A 383 -9.08 -15.54 18.50
CA LEU A 383 -9.83 -16.74 18.86
C LEU A 383 -10.09 -16.80 20.37
N TRP A 384 -9.06 -16.92 21.20
CA TRP A 384 -9.22 -17.25 22.62
C TRP A 384 -9.91 -16.14 23.42
N SER A 385 -9.65 -14.87 23.10
CA SER A 385 -10.29 -13.73 23.78
C SER A 385 -11.81 -13.64 23.55
N VAL A 386 -12.32 -14.27 22.49
CA VAL A 386 -13.74 -14.25 22.11
C VAL A 386 -14.44 -15.60 22.29
N MET A 387 -13.68 -16.67 22.56
CA MET A 387 -14.20 -18.01 22.85
C MET A 387 -14.49 -18.21 24.34
N GLN A 388 -15.39 -19.14 24.63
CA GLN A 388 -15.71 -19.63 25.97
C GLN A 388 -15.42 -21.14 26.07
N ALA A 389 -15.36 -21.69 27.29
CA ALA A 389 -15.06 -23.11 27.52
C ALA A 389 -16.00 -24.08 26.79
N ASN A 390 -17.27 -23.70 26.60
CA ASN A 390 -18.26 -24.48 25.84
C ASN A 390 -18.00 -24.49 24.33
N ASP A 391 -17.35 -23.47 23.77
CA ASP A 391 -17.01 -23.42 22.35
C ASP A 391 -15.98 -24.49 21.99
N ILE A 392 -15.04 -24.78 22.90
CA ILE A 392 -14.03 -25.83 22.70
C ILE A 392 -14.69 -27.20 22.53
N GLU A 393 -15.71 -27.50 23.34
CA GLU A 393 -16.44 -28.77 23.21
C GLU A 393 -17.26 -28.83 21.91
N SER A 394 -17.87 -27.71 21.49
CA SER A 394 -18.55 -27.64 20.18
C SER A 394 -17.56 -27.85 19.03
N TYR A 395 -16.41 -27.17 19.08
CA TYR A 395 -15.40 -27.23 18.02
C TYR A 395 -14.75 -28.61 17.94
N LYS A 396 -14.56 -29.27 19.09
CA LYS A 396 -14.11 -30.66 19.15
C LYS A 396 -15.11 -31.60 18.47
N LYS A 397 -16.41 -31.44 18.75
CA LYS A 397 -17.48 -32.26 18.15
C LYS A 397 -17.65 -32.02 16.65
N GLU A 398 -17.51 -30.78 16.20
CA GLU A 398 -17.63 -30.37 14.80
C GLU A 398 -16.34 -30.58 13.99
N GLU A 399 -15.27 -31.04 14.65
CA GLU A 399 -13.92 -31.13 14.07
C GLU A 399 -13.45 -29.80 13.43
N LYS A 400 -13.86 -28.68 14.02
CA LYS A 400 -13.66 -27.34 13.47
C LYS A 400 -12.21 -26.88 13.64
N ASP A 401 -11.57 -26.50 12.53
CA ASP A 401 -10.23 -25.90 12.50
C ASP A 401 -9.12 -26.81 13.11
N GLY A 402 -8.11 -26.26 13.77
CA GLY A 402 -7.00 -26.99 14.40
C GLY A 402 -7.19 -27.33 15.90
N LEU A 403 -6.23 -28.03 16.48
CA LEU A 403 -6.18 -28.43 17.89
C LEU A 403 -6.05 -27.24 18.86
N HIS A 404 -5.45 -26.13 18.43
CA HIS A 404 -5.32 -24.88 19.20
C HIS A 404 -6.65 -24.26 19.67
N VAL A 405 -7.78 -24.69 19.13
CA VAL A 405 -9.13 -24.28 19.56
C VAL A 405 -10.00 -25.46 20.01
N ARG A 406 -9.44 -26.68 20.06
CA ARG A 406 -10.17 -27.93 20.36
C ARG A 406 -9.56 -28.75 21.50
N SER A 407 -8.34 -28.42 21.96
CA SER A 407 -7.67 -29.11 23.07
C SER A 407 -7.03 -28.12 24.03
N TYR A 408 -7.43 -28.19 25.30
CA TYR A 408 -6.80 -27.43 26.38
C TYR A 408 -5.32 -27.76 26.56
N ALA A 409 -4.92 -29.02 26.37
CA ALA A 409 -3.51 -29.40 26.46
C ALA A 409 -2.69 -28.76 25.34
N HIS A 410 -3.27 -28.65 24.14
CA HIS A 410 -2.65 -27.94 23.02
C HIS A 410 -2.50 -26.45 23.32
N MET A 411 -3.54 -25.80 23.86
CA MET A 411 -3.46 -24.40 24.30
C MET A 411 -2.38 -24.18 25.38
N LYS A 412 -2.26 -25.09 26.36
CA LYS A 412 -1.20 -25.05 27.38
C LYS A 412 0.19 -25.15 26.76
N ASN A 413 0.38 -26.06 25.80
CA ASN A 413 1.65 -26.21 25.10
C ASN A 413 2.03 -24.95 24.30
N LEU A 414 1.05 -24.31 23.64
CA LEU A 414 1.25 -23.03 22.97
C LEU A 414 1.69 -21.94 23.95
N LEU A 415 1.03 -21.86 25.10
CA LEU A 415 1.39 -20.93 26.18
C LEU A 415 2.81 -21.17 26.68
N THR A 416 3.11 -22.36 27.18
CA THR A 416 4.43 -22.68 27.77
C THR A 416 5.55 -22.44 26.79
N ARG A 417 5.37 -22.81 25.52
CA ARG A 417 6.40 -22.61 24.50
C ARG A 417 6.60 -21.15 24.15
N THR A 418 5.52 -20.37 24.09
CA THR A 418 5.61 -18.93 23.86
C THR A 418 6.37 -18.25 25.00
N GLU A 419 6.15 -18.66 26.25
CA GLU A 419 6.93 -18.13 27.39
C GLU A 419 8.41 -18.47 27.29
N THR A 420 8.75 -19.70 26.90
CA THR A 420 10.16 -20.09 26.66
C THR A 420 10.77 -19.24 25.56
N PHE A 421 10.08 -19.10 24.43
CA PHE A 421 10.59 -18.30 23.30
C PHE A 421 10.70 -16.82 23.63
N MET A 422 9.76 -16.25 24.39
CA MET A 422 9.86 -14.87 24.85
C MET A 422 11.11 -14.68 25.72
N LYS A 423 11.44 -15.61 26.62
CA LYS A 423 12.66 -15.52 27.45
C LYS A 423 13.94 -15.64 26.63
N ASP A 424 13.97 -16.54 25.66
CA ASP A 424 15.17 -16.84 24.86
C ASP A 424 15.40 -15.85 23.70
N LEU A 425 14.36 -15.13 23.28
CA LEU A 425 14.41 -14.27 22.10
C LEU A 425 15.10 -12.93 22.41
N GLU A 426 16.38 -12.81 22.04
CA GLU A 426 17.10 -11.52 22.02
C GLU A 426 16.83 -10.75 20.72
N ILE A 427 15.80 -9.89 20.69
CA ILE A 427 15.41 -9.16 19.46
C ILE A 427 16.49 -8.15 19.00
N SER A 428 17.35 -7.68 19.92
CA SER A 428 18.47 -6.78 19.61
C SER A 428 19.52 -7.37 18.65
N THR A 429 19.58 -8.69 18.52
CA THR A 429 20.53 -9.38 17.63
C THR A 429 20.05 -9.48 16.18
N VAL A 430 18.75 -9.29 15.93
CA VAL A 430 18.13 -9.40 14.59
C VAL A 430 18.56 -8.25 13.68
N PHE A 431 18.92 -7.09 14.23
CA PHE A 431 19.23 -5.87 13.48
C PHE A 431 20.45 -5.14 14.04
N GLN A 432 21.64 -5.71 13.87
CA GLN A 432 22.86 -4.89 13.88
C GLN A 432 23.08 -4.13 12.56
N THR A 433 22.22 -4.34 11.54
CA THR A 433 22.46 -3.81 10.17
C THR A 433 21.25 -3.18 9.48
N ALA A 434 20.06 -3.15 10.08
CA ALA A 434 18.93 -2.38 9.53
C ALA A 434 18.75 -1.11 10.36
N ASP A 435 19.23 0.02 9.83
CA ASP A 435 19.09 1.34 10.41
C ASP A 435 17.64 1.58 10.85
N ARG A 436 17.46 1.78 12.17
CA ARG A 436 16.25 2.42 12.71
C ARG A 436 16.32 3.91 12.35
N GLN A 437 15.86 4.29 11.16
CA GLN A 437 15.57 5.68 10.78
C GLN A 437 14.22 5.82 10.09
#